data_AF-A0A2V9FHJ2-F1
#
_entry.id   AF-A0A2V9FHJ2-F1
#
_cell.length_a   1.000
_cell.length_b   1.000
_cell.length_c   1.000
_cell.angle_alpha   90.00
_cell.angle_beta   90.00
_cell.angle_gamma   90.00
#
_symmetry.space_group_name_H-M   'P 1'
#
loop_
_entity.id
_entity.type
_entity.pdbx_description
1 polymer ?
#
loop_
_entity_poly.entity_id
_entity_poly.type
_entity_poly.pdbx_seq_one_letter_code
_entity_poly.pdbx_strand_id
1 'polypeptide(L)'
;MSVRIVPIGDPTDASVPGSEIVLELSSAPKIAPGGSRAVLGGKFLWVGQEKLYVRGVTYGTFRPGMDGSAFPSPRVVEQDFSLMSANGVNAVRTYTAPPHWLLEIALRCNLRVLVGMQGERHYAFLHEKKMVREIRKEVRSGVRTCGGHPAVLGYLVANEIPAS
;
A
#
# COMPACT_ATOMS: atom_id res chain seq x y z
N MET A 1 -38.16 39.36 25.84
CA MET A 1 -36.94 38.53 26.02
C MET A 1 -35.86 39.10 25.11
N SER A 2 -34.82 39.72 25.67
CA SER A 2 -33.74 40.34 24.90
C SER A 2 -32.58 39.35 24.74
N VAL A 3 -32.18 39.07 23.51
CA VAL A 3 -31.00 38.27 23.17
C VAL A 3 -29.80 39.21 23.15
N ARG A 4 -28.80 38.96 24.03
CA ARG A 4 -27.49 39.64 23.95
C ARG A 4 -26.59 38.85 23.03
N ILE A 5 -25.99 39.51 22.05
CA ILE A 5 -24.91 38.97 21.24
C ILE A 5 -23.61 39.24 21.99
N VAL A 6 -22.88 38.18 22.33
CA VAL A 6 -21.53 38.27 22.92
C VAL A 6 -20.53 38.24 21.76
N PRO A 7 -19.60 39.21 21.66
CA PRO A 7 -18.57 39.16 20.65
C PRO A 7 -17.57 38.03 20.95
N ILE A 8 -17.14 37.31 19.91
CA ILE A 8 -16.03 36.35 19.98
C ILE A 8 -14.75 37.17 20.14
N GLY A 9 -14.03 36.96 21.24
CA GLY A 9 -12.73 37.61 21.49
C GLY A 9 -11.64 37.14 20.53
N ASP A 10 -10.60 37.96 20.40
CA ASP A 10 -9.43 37.73 19.54
C ASP A 10 -8.73 36.41 19.93
N PRO A 11 -8.30 35.55 18.98
CA PRO A 11 -7.78 34.21 19.29
C PRO A 11 -6.46 34.19 20.09
N THR A 12 -5.84 35.36 20.29
CA THR A 12 -4.51 35.51 20.88
C THR A 12 -4.47 35.40 22.40
N ASP A 13 -5.62 35.36 23.09
CA ASP A 13 -5.68 35.31 24.57
C ASP A 13 -5.95 33.91 25.15
N ALA A 14 -5.99 32.87 24.32
CA ALA A 14 -6.09 31.50 24.78
C ALA A 14 -4.70 30.91 25.08
N SER A 15 -4.32 30.85 26.35
CA SER A 15 -3.19 30.03 26.79
C SER A 15 -3.51 28.55 26.60
N VAL A 16 -3.09 27.99 25.46
CA VAL A 16 -3.19 26.56 25.20
C VAL A 16 -2.15 25.84 26.08
N PRO A 17 -2.56 24.89 26.95
CA PRO A 17 -1.60 24.04 27.63
C PRO A 17 -0.87 23.23 26.56
N GLY A 18 0.42 23.49 26.39
CA GLY A 18 1.27 22.78 25.45
C GLY A 18 1.47 21.32 25.86
N SER A 19 0.52 20.45 25.53
CA SER A 19 0.82 19.05 25.29
C SER A 19 1.16 18.92 23.81
N GLU A 20 2.41 19.27 23.47
CA GLU A 20 3.00 18.75 22.24
C GLU A 20 2.97 17.22 22.37
N ILE A 21 2.05 16.59 21.64
CA ILE A 21 2.24 15.20 21.25
C ILE A 21 3.44 15.25 20.30
N VAL A 22 4.63 15.21 20.87
CA VAL A 22 5.85 14.90 20.15
C VAL A 22 5.68 13.46 19.71
N LEU A 23 5.05 13.26 18.55
CA LEU A 23 5.33 12.09 17.74
C LEU A 23 6.80 12.22 17.41
N GLU A 24 7.67 11.69 18.27
CA GLU A 24 9.00 11.32 17.85
C GLU A 24 8.76 10.42 16.64
N LEU A 25 8.93 10.98 15.44
CA LEU A 25 9.17 10.19 14.26
C LEU A 25 10.46 9.47 14.57
N SER A 26 10.29 8.29 15.17
CA SER A 26 11.29 7.29 15.42
C SER A 26 12.30 7.36 14.29
N SER A 27 13.57 7.49 14.67
CA SER A 27 14.74 7.40 13.80
C SER A 27 14.45 6.51 12.59
N ALA A 28 14.88 6.94 11.40
CA ALA A 28 14.71 6.19 10.16
C ALA A 28 14.78 4.68 10.44
N PRO A 29 13.71 3.91 10.15
CA PRO A 29 13.59 2.55 10.63
C PRO A 29 14.86 1.81 10.26
N LYS A 30 15.47 1.13 11.25
CA LYS A 30 16.60 0.23 10.97
C LYS A 30 16.18 -0.64 9.80
N ILE A 31 16.94 -0.56 8.71
CA ILE A 31 16.68 -1.33 7.51
C ILE A 31 16.75 -2.79 7.93
N ALA A 32 15.59 -3.42 8.12
CA ALA A 32 15.53 -4.83 8.40
C ALA A 32 16.22 -5.56 7.25
N PRO A 33 17.06 -6.57 7.52
CA PRO A 33 17.90 -7.19 6.51
C PRO A 33 17.06 -7.57 5.29
N GLY A 34 17.46 -7.04 4.13
CA GLY A 34 16.78 -7.17 2.85
C GLY A 34 16.60 -8.65 2.53
N GLY A 35 15.39 -9.17 2.79
CA GLY A 35 15.08 -10.60 2.62
C GLY A 35 14.10 -11.16 3.64
N SER A 36 13.91 -10.52 4.80
CA SER A 36 12.88 -10.97 5.75
C SER A 36 11.47 -10.66 5.22
N ARG A 37 10.56 -11.64 5.24
CA ARG A 37 9.14 -11.43 4.91
C ARG A 37 8.44 -10.62 6.01
N ALA A 38 7.39 -9.89 5.62
CA ALA A 38 6.48 -9.30 6.58
C ALA A 38 5.65 -10.41 7.27
N VAL A 39 5.51 -10.33 8.58
CA VAL A 39 4.72 -11.29 9.38
C VAL A 39 3.71 -10.55 10.24
N LEU A 40 2.59 -11.22 10.53
CA LEU A 40 1.57 -10.71 11.44
C LEU A 40 1.98 -11.05 12.88
N GLY A 41 2.03 -10.04 13.73
CA GLY A 41 2.21 -10.16 15.19
C GLY A 41 1.03 -9.50 15.89
N GLY A 42 0.00 -10.27 16.19
CA GLY A 42 -1.27 -9.74 16.71
C GLY A 42 -1.93 -8.80 15.71
N LYS A 43 -2.10 -7.52 16.09
CA LYS A 43 -2.67 -6.46 15.23
C LYS A 43 -1.63 -5.67 14.43
N PHE A 44 -0.36 -6.06 14.50
CA PHE A 44 0.75 -5.31 13.90
C PHE A 44 1.50 -6.14 12.86
N LEU A 45 2.13 -5.45 11.91
CA LEU A 45 3.03 -6.04 10.94
C LEU A 45 4.47 -5.91 11.43
N TRP A 46 5.29 -6.92 11.15
CA TRP A 46 6.69 -6.98 11.57
C TRP A 46 7.57 -7.47 10.43
N VAL A 47 8.81 -7.01 10.43
CA VAL A 47 9.87 -7.53 9.56
C VAL A 47 11.07 -7.83 10.44
N GLY A 48 11.41 -9.11 10.59
CA GLY A 48 12.41 -9.53 11.58
C GLY A 48 11.94 -9.14 12.99
N GLN A 49 12.72 -8.32 13.68
CA GLN A 49 12.40 -7.82 15.03
C GLN A 49 11.80 -6.41 15.02
N GLU A 50 11.64 -5.79 13.86
CA GLU A 50 11.19 -4.40 13.72
C GLU A 50 9.70 -4.35 13.36
N LYS A 51 8.96 -3.49 14.05
CA LYS A 51 7.55 -3.24 13.74
C LYS A 51 7.46 -2.41 12.45
N LEU A 52 6.70 -2.90 11.48
CA LEU A 52 6.51 -2.24 10.19
C LEU A 52 5.33 -1.25 10.28
N TYR A 53 5.65 0.04 10.25
CA TYR A 53 4.68 1.10 9.99
C TYR A 53 4.62 1.37 8.49
N VAL A 54 3.50 1.01 7.85
CA VAL A 54 3.34 1.11 6.41
C VAL A 54 3.15 2.57 5.99
N ARG A 55 4.06 3.07 5.15
CA ARG A 55 4.02 4.37 4.48
C ARG A 55 3.91 4.09 2.98
N GLY A 56 2.68 3.75 2.59
CA GLY A 56 2.38 3.20 1.28
C GLY A 56 1.87 4.26 0.30
N VAL A 57 2.24 4.12 -0.97
CA VAL A 57 1.63 4.84 -2.10
C VAL A 57 1.07 3.88 -3.13
N THR A 58 0.20 4.35 -4.03
CA THR A 58 -0.25 3.55 -5.19
C THR A 58 0.77 3.65 -6.32
N TYR A 59 0.94 2.56 -7.07
CA TYR A 59 1.80 2.51 -8.25
C TYR A 59 1.01 1.99 -9.45
N GLY A 60 0.51 2.95 -10.24
CA GLY A 60 -0.39 2.72 -11.38
C GLY A 60 -1.86 3.08 -11.06
N THR A 61 -2.80 2.77 -11.95
CA THR A 61 -2.57 2.13 -13.26
C THR A 61 -1.83 3.03 -14.24
N PHE A 62 -1.02 2.42 -15.12
CA PHE A 62 -0.29 3.14 -16.16
C PHE A 62 -0.93 2.92 -17.52
N ARG A 63 -0.63 3.79 -18.47
CA ARG A 63 -0.93 3.53 -19.88
C ARG A 63 -0.17 2.26 -20.30
N PRO A 64 -0.83 1.24 -20.90
CA PRO A 64 -0.15 0.03 -21.33
C PRO A 64 0.97 0.33 -22.31
N GLY A 65 2.09 -0.39 -22.16
CA GLY A 65 3.20 -0.36 -23.12
C GLY A 65 2.83 -0.98 -24.47
N MET A 66 3.75 -0.93 -25.44
CA MET A 66 3.55 -1.57 -26.75
C MET A 66 3.37 -3.09 -26.64
N ASP A 67 3.91 -3.69 -25.59
CA ASP A 67 3.79 -5.11 -25.23
C ASP A 67 2.52 -5.42 -24.40
N GLY A 68 1.68 -4.41 -24.14
CA GLY A 68 0.51 -4.53 -23.27
C GLY A 68 0.84 -4.59 -21.78
N SER A 69 2.10 -4.36 -21.38
CA SER A 69 2.50 -4.36 -19.97
C SER A 69 1.75 -3.29 -19.19
N ALA A 70 1.22 -3.69 -18.02
CA ALA A 70 0.55 -2.79 -17.08
C ALA A 70 1.52 -1.92 -16.27
N PHE A 71 2.83 -2.14 -16.42
CA PHE A 71 3.90 -1.44 -15.69
C PHE A 71 4.90 -0.79 -16.64
N PRO A 72 5.54 0.33 -16.24
CA PRO A 72 6.66 0.92 -16.97
C PRO A 72 7.83 -0.07 -17.10
N SER A 73 8.80 0.29 -17.94
CA SER A 73 10.02 -0.52 -18.10
C SER A 73 10.76 -0.70 -16.76
N PRO A 74 11.51 -1.81 -16.57
CA PRO A 74 12.24 -2.07 -15.32
C PRO A 74 13.13 -0.92 -14.86
N ARG A 75 13.77 -0.20 -15.80
CA ARG A 75 14.62 0.96 -15.51
C ARG A 75 13.84 2.12 -14.88
N VAL A 76 12.64 2.39 -15.39
CA VAL A 76 11.77 3.44 -14.85
C VAL A 76 11.28 3.04 -13.46
N VAL A 77 10.84 1.79 -13.30
CA VAL A 77 10.39 1.27 -12.00
C VAL A 77 11.50 1.35 -10.94
N GLU A 78 12.73 0.99 -11.28
CA GLU A 78 13.88 1.09 -10.37
C GLU A 78 14.16 2.53 -9.95
N GLN A 79 14.09 3.48 -10.88
CA GLN A 79 14.24 4.90 -10.58
C GLN A 79 13.11 5.40 -9.67
N ASP A 80 11.86 5.10 -10.00
CA ASP A 80 10.68 5.48 -9.21
C ASP A 80 10.78 4.93 -7.78
N PHE A 81 11.09 3.65 -7.63
CA PHE A 81 11.16 2.98 -6.34
C PHE A 81 12.34 3.48 -5.51
N SER A 82 13.48 3.78 -6.13
CA SER A 82 14.61 4.40 -5.46
C SER A 82 14.24 5.78 -4.90
N LEU A 83 13.58 6.63 -5.70
CA LEU A 83 13.13 7.96 -5.26
C LEU A 83 12.06 7.87 -4.18
N MET A 84 11.11 6.94 -4.28
CA MET A 84 10.12 6.69 -3.24
C MET A 84 10.78 6.32 -1.91
N SER A 85 11.70 5.37 -1.94
CA SER A 85 12.44 4.93 -0.75
C SER A 85 13.25 6.06 -0.12
N ALA A 86 13.94 6.86 -0.95
CA ALA A 86 14.68 8.04 -0.50
C ALA A 86 13.79 9.11 0.16
N ASN A 87 12.50 9.16 -0.19
CA ASN A 87 11.51 10.05 0.41
C ASN A 87 10.66 9.38 1.51
N GLY A 88 11.11 8.23 2.04
CA GLY A 88 10.51 7.58 3.20
C GLY A 88 9.31 6.68 2.90
N VAL A 89 8.89 6.54 1.64
CA VAL A 89 7.93 5.49 1.25
C VAL A 89 8.56 4.12 1.49
N ASN A 90 7.80 3.19 2.06
CA ASN A 90 8.28 1.82 2.29
C ASN A 90 7.36 0.74 1.73
N ALA A 91 6.26 1.13 1.08
CA ALA A 91 5.37 0.20 0.43
C ALA A 91 4.71 0.81 -0.81
N VAL A 92 4.36 -0.05 -1.76
CA VAL A 92 3.58 0.30 -2.95
C VAL A 92 2.38 -0.64 -3.09
N ARG A 93 1.23 -0.10 -3.46
CA ARG A 93 0.06 -0.87 -3.90
C ARG A 93 0.04 -0.94 -5.42
N THR A 94 0.00 -2.15 -5.95
CA THR A 94 -0.26 -2.41 -7.38
C THR A 94 -1.72 -2.75 -7.59
N TYR A 95 -2.23 -2.54 -8.80
CA TYR A 95 -3.63 -2.86 -9.14
C TYR A 95 -3.76 -4.23 -9.82
N THR A 96 -2.73 -4.70 -10.51
CA THR A 96 -2.60 -6.06 -11.04
C THR A 96 -1.43 -6.78 -10.39
N ALA A 97 -1.41 -8.12 -10.48
CA ALA A 97 -0.27 -8.90 -10.04
C ALA A 97 0.99 -8.47 -10.79
N PRO A 98 2.02 -7.94 -10.12
CA PRO A 98 3.24 -7.52 -10.78
C PRO A 98 4.05 -8.73 -11.25
N PRO A 99 4.87 -8.56 -12.30
CA PRO A 99 5.84 -9.57 -12.68
C PRO A 99 6.94 -9.71 -11.61
N HIS A 100 7.58 -10.88 -11.56
CA HIS A 100 8.61 -11.19 -10.55
C HIS A 100 9.76 -10.17 -10.52
N TRP A 101 10.19 -9.66 -11.69
CA TRP A 101 11.26 -8.67 -11.76
C TRP A 101 10.92 -7.37 -11.01
N LEU A 102 9.64 -6.98 -10.93
CA LEU A 102 9.22 -5.79 -10.19
C LEU A 102 9.32 -6.02 -8.69
N LEU A 103 8.99 -7.23 -8.23
CA LEU A 103 9.13 -7.61 -6.83
C LEU A 103 10.61 -7.63 -6.39
N GLU A 104 11.51 -8.07 -7.27
CA GLU A 104 12.96 -8.01 -7.03
C GLU A 104 13.45 -6.57 -6.90
N ILE A 105 13.04 -5.68 -7.81
CA ILE A 105 13.36 -4.25 -7.71
C ILE A 105 12.80 -3.65 -6.42
N ALA A 106 11.55 -3.96 -6.07
CA ALA A 106 10.96 -3.51 -4.81
C ALA A 106 11.81 -3.93 -3.61
N LEU A 107 12.24 -5.20 -3.56
CA LEU A 107 13.11 -5.69 -2.49
C LEU A 107 14.44 -4.93 -2.43
N ARG A 108 15.11 -4.72 -3.57
CA ARG A 108 16.37 -3.95 -3.65
C ARG A 108 16.20 -2.50 -3.20
N CYS A 109 15.07 -1.88 -3.51
CA CYS A 109 14.74 -0.52 -3.09
C CYS A 109 14.15 -0.44 -1.68
N ASN A 110 14.13 -1.54 -0.92
CA ASN A 110 13.54 -1.63 0.42
C ASN A 110 12.05 -1.24 0.48
N LEU A 111 11.32 -1.55 -0.60
CA LEU A 111 9.87 -1.40 -0.70
C LEU A 111 9.17 -2.75 -0.55
N ARG A 112 8.01 -2.70 0.10
CA ARG A 112 7.06 -3.81 0.17
C ARG A 112 5.95 -3.62 -0.86
N VAL A 113 5.40 -4.72 -1.38
CA VAL A 113 4.37 -4.68 -2.41
C VAL A 113 3.07 -5.27 -1.88
N LEU A 114 2.04 -4.44 -1.85
CA LEU A 114 0.66 -4.87 -1.68
C LEU A 114 0.09 -5.20 -3.07
N VAL A 115 -0.08 -6.49 -3.34
CA VAL A 115 -0.37 -7.03 -4.67
C VAL A 115 -1.88 -6.98 -4.95
N GLY A 116 -2.32 -6.16 -5.89
CA GLY A 116 -3.71 -6.10 -6.33
C GLY A 116 -4.06 -7.16 -7.38
N MET A 117 -5.31 -7.64 -7.36
CA MET A 117 -5.84 -8.59 -8.36
C MET A 117 -6.93 -7.99 -9.25
N GLN A 118 -7.13 -6.67 -9.20
CA GLN A 118 -8.06 -5.93 -10.06
C GLN A 118 -9.48 -6.55 -10.24
N GLY A 119 -10.03 -7.18 -9.20
CA GLY A 119 -11.33 -7.87 -9.31
C GLY A 119 -12.54 -6.95 -9.60
N GLU A 120 -12.33 -5.63 -9.60
CA GLU A 120 -13.30 -4.56 -9.90
C GLU A 120 -14.05 -4.75 -11.21
N ARG A 121 -13.38 -5.34 -12.23
CA ARG A 121 -13.99 -5.57 -13.54
C ARG A 121 -15.13 -6.60 -13.53
N HIS A 122 -15.38 -7.27 -12.41
CA HIS A 122 -16.29 -8.41 -12.32
C HIS A 122 -17.38 -8.30 -11.24
N TYR A 123 -17.44 -7.22 -10.45
CA TYR A 123 -18.33 -7.17 -9.27
C TYR A 123 -19.83 -7.04 -9.55
N ALA A 124 -20.23 -6.55 -10.71
CA ALA A 124 -21.64 -6.51 -11.10
C ALA A 124 -22.28 -7.92 -11.19
N PHE A 125 -21.48 -9.00 -11.15
CA PHE A 125 -21.94 -10.38 -11.43
C PHE A 125 -21.50 -11.41 -10.38
N LEU A 126 -21.29 -11.01 -9.11
CA LEU A 126 -20.96 -11.97 -8.04
C LEU A 126 -22.07 -13.03 -7.79
N HIS A 127 -23.29 -12.80 -8.29
CA HIS A 127 -24.39 -13.77 -8.31
C HIS A 127 -24.19 -14.91 -9.32
N GLU A 128 -23.31 -14.73 -10.31
CA GLU A 128 -23.05 -15.74 -11.34
C GLU A 128 -21.95 -16.72 -10.93
N LYS A 129 -22.32 -17.99 -10.78
CA LYS A 129 -21.38 -19.07 -10.44
C LYS A 129 -20.19 -19.18 -11.41
N LYS A 130 -20.39 -18.83 -12.69
CA LYS A 130 -19.32 -18.83 -13.69
C LYS A 130 -18.30 -17.71 -13.40
N MET A 131 -18.77 -16.50 -13.12
CA MET A 131 -17.92 -15.35 -12.80
C MET A 131 -17.07 -15.60 -11.55
N VAL A 132 -17.69 -16.13 -10.48
CA VAL A 132 -16.97 -16.47 -9.24
C VAL A 132 -15.83 -17.48 -9.49
N ARG A 133 -16.01 -18.43 -10.42
CA ARG A 133 -14.94 -19.37 -10.78
C ARG A 133 -13.78 -18.68 -11.50
N GLU A 134 -14.06 -17.75 -12.41
CA GLU A 134 -13.02 -16.99 -13.10
C GLU A 134 -12.25 -16.08 -12.15
N ILE A 135 -12.94 -15.35 -11.26
CA ILE A 135 -12.30 -14.53 -10.22
C ILE A 135 -11.36 -15.40 -9.36
N ARG A 136 -11.83 -16.56 -8.91
CA ARG A 136 -10.98 -17.50 -8.13
C ARG A 136 -9.76 -17.97 -8.93
N LYS A 137 -9.91 -18.21 -10.23
CA LYS A 137 -8.81 -18.62 -11.11
C LYS A 137 -7.78 -17.50 -11.26
N GLU A 138 -8.23 -16.27 -11.48
CA GLU A 138 -7.38 -15.09 -11.58
C GLU A 138 -6.61 -14.82 -10.29
N VAL A 139 -7.30 -14.81 -9.14
CA VAL A 139 -6.65 -14.63 -7.83
C VAL A 139 -5.60 -15.71 -7.58
N ARG A 140 -5.92 -16.99 -7.84
CA ARG A 140 -4.94 -18.08 -7.68
C ARG A 140 -3.75 -17.93 -8.62
N SER A 141 -3.96 -17.44 -9.84
CA SER A 141 -2.89 -17.21 -10.80
C SER A 141 -1.98 -16.10 -10.32
N GLY A 142 -2.54 -14.95 -9.94
CA GLY A 142 -1.76 -13.81 -9.44
C GLY A 142 -1.00 -14.11 -8.15
N VAL A 143 -1.62 -14.84 -7.20
CA VAL A 143 -0.94 -15.28 -5.97
C VAL A 143 0.21 -16.23 -6.28
N ARG A 144 0.07 -17.14 -7.26
CA ARG A 144 1.17 -18.03 -7.65
C ARG A 144 2.34 -17.26 -8.26
N THR A 145 2.08 -16.27 -9.11
CA THR A 145 3.13 -15.46 -9.75
C THR A 145 3.98 -14.68 -8.73
N CYS A 146 3.35 -14.20 -7.65
CA CYS A 146 4.04 -13.42 -6.61
C CYS A 146 4.43 -14.27 -5.38
N GLY A 147 4.01 -15.54 -5.38
CA GLY A 147 4.01 -16.41 -4.22
C GLY A 147 5.41 -16.59 -3.65
N GLY A 148 5.55 -16.26 -2.37
CA GLY A 148 6.79 -16.49 -1.63
C GLY A 148 7.90 -15.45 -1.83
N HIS A 149 7.67 -14.40 -2.60
CA HIS A 149 8.65 -13.35 -2.74
C HIS A 149 8.72 -12.48 -1.45
N PRO A 150 9.92 -12.20 -0.88
CA PRO A 150 10.05 -11.42 0.36
C PRO A 150 9.42 -10.03 0.33
N ALA A 151 9.45 -9.35 -0.82
CA ALA A 151 8.83 -8.03 -0.99
C ALA A 151 7.30 -8.03 -0.80
N VAL A 152 6.61 -9.17 -0.92
CA VAL A 152 5.14 -9.19 -0.80
C VAL A 152 4.71 -8.87 0.63
N LEU A 153 3.91 -7.82 0.77
CA LEU A 153 3.27 -7.41 2.03
C LEU A 153 1.95 -8.13 2.26
N GLY A 154 1.21 -8.36 1.18
CA GLY A 154 -0.13 -8.94 1.22
C GLY A 154 -0.78 -8.90 -0.15
N TYR A 155 -1.97 -9.48 -0.24
CA TYR A 155 -2.78 -9.56 -1.45
C TYR A 155 -4.09 -8.82 -1.26
N LEU A 156 -4.42 -7.93 -2.18
CA LEU A 156 -5.71 -7.27 -2.28
C LEU A 156 -6.53 -7.97 -3.35
N VAL A 157 -7.53 -8.72 -2.89
CA VAL A 157 -8.46 -9.45 -3.76
C VAL A 157 -9.38 -8.49 -4.52
N ALA A 158 -9.69 -7.35 -3.89
CA ALA A 158 -10.73 -6.45 -4.34
C ALA A 158 -10.51 -5.01 -3.90
N ASN A 159 -11.16 -4.10 -4.62
CA ASN A 159 -11.35 -2.69 -4.25
C ASN A 159 -12.85 -2.40 -4.32
N GLU A 160 -13.34 -1.48 -3.49
CA GLU A 160 -14.70 -0.90 -3.63
C GLU A 160 -15.85 -1.92 -3.70
N ILE A 161 -15.78 -2.99 -2.90
CA ILE A 161 -16.93 -3.87 -2.69
C ILE A 161 -17.94 -3.13 -1.82
N PRO A 162 -19.17 -2.87 -2.30
CA PRO A 162 -20.19 -2.26 -1.46
C PRO A 162 -20.53 -3.20 -0.29
N ALA A 163 -20.78 -2.62 0.88
CA ALA A 163 -21.42 -3.36 1.97
C ALA A 163 -22.84 -3.73 1.52
N SER A 164 -23.20 -4.99 1.77
CA SER A 164 -24.56 -5.52 1.58
C SER A 164 -25.57 -4.85 2.49
#